data_AF-A0A8X6YK12-F1
#
_entry.id   AF-A0A8X6YK12-F1
#
_cell.length_a   1.000
_cell.length_b   1.000
_cell.length_c   1.000
_cell.angle_alpha   90.00
_cell.angle_beta   90.00
_cell.angle_gamma   90.00
#
_symmetry.space_group_name_H-M   'P 1'
#
loop_
_entity.id
_entity.type
_entity.pdbx_description
1 polymer ?
#
loop_
_entity_poly.entity_id
_entity_poly.type
_entity_poly.pdbx_seq_one_letter_code
_entity_poly.pdbx_strand_id
1 'polypeptide(L)'
;MSPGGNGSSSPKMFPTPISNDLNVVQDCNYATPGFKCFVECKGNLKLNGQKYILCMNNSKWSFQPKCVKTLCPNLVLQDDLLELKEVCSTKTLEMFVKSLAKWWKKLGKNTGKA
;
A
#
# COMPACT_ATOMS: atom_id res chain seq x y z
N MET A 1 31.69 23.99 35.59
CA MET A 1 30.60 23.01 35.81
C MET A 1 29.39 23.46 35.02
N SER A 2 28.98 22.73 33.99
CA SER A 2 27.74 23.01 33.26
C SER A 2 26.59 22.19 33.86
N PRO A 3 25.38 22.76 33.99
CA PRO A 3 24.26 22.08 34.61
C PRO A 3 23.79 20.92 33.72
N GLY A 4 23.48 19.80 34.37
CA GLY A 4 23.07 18.55 33.74
C GLY A 4 21.88 18.72 32.80
N GLY A 5 22.07 18.30 31.56
CA GLY A 5 20.96 17.91 30.70
C GLY A 5 20.39 16.61 31.25
N ASN A 6 19.32 16.71 32.03
CA ASN A 6 18.48 15.55 32.36
C ASN A 6 17.75 15.13 31.09
N GLY A 7 18.42 14.34 30.26
CA GLY A 7 17.78 13.59 29.18
C GLY A 7 16.80 12.63 29.84
N SER A 8 15.55 13.05 29.97
CA SER A 8 14.45 12.18 30.39
C SER A 8 14.33 11.09 29.33
N SER A 9 14.94 9.94 29.59
CA SER A 9 14.77 8.72 28.82
C SER A 9 13.35 8.22 29.01
N SER A 10 12.38 8.91 28.38
CA SER A 10 11.04 8.40 28.24
C SER A 10 11.11 7.08 27.47
N PRO A 11 10.36 6.06 27.88
CA PRO A 11 10.44 4.74 27.26
C PRO A 11 10.13 4.88 25.78
N LYS A 12 11.06 4.44 24.93
CA LYS A 12 10.85 4.33 23.48
C LYS A 12 9.73 3.33 23.23
N MET A 13 8.51 3.84 23.15
CA MET A 13 7.34 3.03 22.90
C MET A 13 7.05 3.08 21.41
N PHE A 14 7.78 2.27 20.63
CA PHE A 14 7.35 1.98 19.27
C PHE A 14 6.01 1.26 19.39
N PRO A 15 4.89 1.84 18.90
CA PRO A 15 3.67 1.07 18.81
C PRO A 15 3.92 -0.05 17.79
N THR A 16 3.27 -1.19 17.99
CA THR A 16 3.36 -2.41 17.17
C THR A 16 3.76 -2.21 15.70
N PRO A 17 4.50 -3.15 15.07
CA PRO A 17 4.97 -3.01 13.69
C PRO A 17 3.89 -2.48 12.74
N ILE A 18 4.23 -1.40 12.04
CA ILE A 18 3.40 -0.90 10.95
C ILE A 18 3.48 -1.91 9.81
N SER A 19 2.40 -2.03 9.03
CA SER A 19 2.32 -2.91 7.87
C SER A 19 3.52 -2.68 6.95
N ASN A 20 4.09 -3.76 6.44
CA ASN A 20 5.27 -3.71 5.57
C ASN A 20 5.05 -2.89 4.30
N ASP A 21 3.79 -2.70 3.89
CA ASP A 21 3.43 -1.95 2.69
C ASP A 21 3.31 -0.43 2.92
N LEU A 22 3.44 0.03 4.17
CA LEU A 22 3.36 1.44 4.55
C LEU A 22 4.74 2.03 4.86
N ASN A 23 4.93 3.29 4.49
CA ASN A 23 6.05 4.12 4.89
C ASN A 23 5.54 5.24 5.82
N VAL A 24 6.32 5.57 6.86
CA VAL A 24 6.00 6.70 7.74
C VAL A 24 6.70 7.93 7.17
N VAL A 25 5.93 8.96 6.85
CA VAL A 25 6.46 10.15 6.16
C VAL A 25 7.10 11.17 7.10
N GLN A 26 7.14 10.87 8.40
CA GLN A 26 7.61 11.76 9.46
C GLN A 26 8.21 11.00 10.63
N ASP A 27 8.92 11.71 11.51
CA ASP A 27 9.45 11.16 12.75
C ASP A 27 8.34 10.88 13.77
N CYS A 28 8.13 9.60 14.05
CA CYS A 28 7.12 9.11 14.99
C CYS A 28 7.73 8.44 16.23
N ASN A 29 9.03 8.62 16.45
CA ASN A 29 9.79 7.98 17.52
C ASN A 29 9.34 8.39 18.94
N TYR A 30 8.66 9.54 19.06
CA TYR A 30 8.23 10.12 20.34
C TYR A 30 6.71 10.41 20.34
N ALA A 31 5.93 9.62 19.62
CA ALA A 31 4.49 9.81 19.50
C ALA A 31 3.78 9.54 20.85
N THR A 32 3.17 10.56 21.44
CA THR A 32 2.31 10.43 22.63
C THR A 32 0.90 9.97 22.26
N PRO A 33 0.11 9.41 23.19
CA PRO A 33 -1.30 9.10 22.93
C PRO A 33 -2.05 10.30 22.32
N GLY A 34 -2.80 10.06 21.25
CA GLY A 34 -3.49 11.09 20.46
C GLY A 34 -2.65 11.70 19.34
N PHE A 35 -1.34 11.46 19.29
CA PHE A 35 -0.48 11.94 18.21
C PHE A 35 -0.78 11.22 16.88
N LYS A 36 -0.78 11.98 15.78
CA LYS A 36 -1.03 11.48 14.43
C LYS A 36 0.29 11.30 13.69
N CYS A 37 0.50 10.07 13.23
CA CYS A 37 1.62 9.70 12.38
C CYS A 37 1.16 9.51 10.95
N PHE A 38 1.60 10.38 10.07
CA PHE A 38 1.24 10.30 8.67
C PHE A 38 1.98 9.15 7.98
N VAL A 39 1.24 8.47 7.11
CA VAL A 39 1.74 7.30 6.40
C VAL A 39 1.37 7.37 4.94
N GLU A 40 2.21 6.76 4.12
CA GLU A 40 2.01 6.59 2.69
C GLU A 40 2.24 5.13 2.31
N CYS A 41 1.78 4.73 1.13
CA CYS A 41 2.04 3.39 0.64
C CYS A 41 3.38 3.32 -0.08
N LYS A 42 4.08 2.19 0.08
CA LYS A 42 5.31 1.92 -0.67
C LYS A 42 5.00 1.69 -2.15
N GLY A 43 5.90 2.17 -3.01
CA GLY A 43 5.80 1.99 -4.45
C GLY A 43 4.61 2.74 -5.06
N ASN A 44 3.92 2.11 -6.01
CA ASN A 44 2.81 2.69 -6.77
C ASN A 44 1.42 2.28 -6.23
N LEU A 45 1.34 1.86 -4.97
CA LEU A 45 0.08 1.53 -4.31
C LEU A 45 -0.62 2.81 -3.85
N LYS A 46 -1.95 2.80 -3.84
CA LYS A 46 -2.75 3.88 -3.27
C LYS A 46 -3.20 3.52 -1.86
N LEU A 47 -3.22 4.54 -1.02
CA LEU A 47 -3.66 4.43 0.36
C LEU A 47 -5.19 4.43 0.42
N ASN A 48 -5.76 3.34 0.93
CA ASN A 48 -7.19 3.20 1.18
C ASN A 48 -7.48 3.31 2.67
N GLY A 49 -8.07 4.44 3.07
CA GLY A 49 -8.37 4.78 4.46
C GLY A 49 -7.74 6.11 4.87
N GLN A 50 -7.47 6.26 6.17
CA GLN A 50 -6.87 7.47 6.73
C GLN A 50 -5.38 7.56 6.38
N LYS A 51 -4.93 8.74 5.94
CA LYS A 51 -3.50 9.05 5.67
C LYS A 51 -2.62 9.15 6.93
N TYR A 52 -3.16 8.77 8.08
CA TYR A 52 -2.45 8.78 9.35
C TYR A 52 -2.92 7.62 10.22
N ILE A 53 -2.06 7.25 11.17
CA ILE A 53 -2.36 6.35 12.27
C ILE A 53 -2.20 7.11 13.59
N LEU A 54 -3.07 6.82 14.55
CA LEU A 54 -3.09 7.45 15.86
C LEU A 54 -2.34 6.58 16.86
N CYS A 55 -1.45 7.18 17.65
CA CYS A 55 -0.90 6.51 18.82
C CYS A 55 -2.02 6.41 19.87
N MET A 56 -2.41 5.20 20.26
CA MET A 56 -3.44 4.95 21.25
C MET A 56 -2.85 4.85 22.65
N ASN A 57 -3.67 5.04 23.68
CA ASN A 57 -3.24 5.01 25.09
C ASN A 57 -2.67 3.65 25.54
N ASN A 58 -2.96 2.58 24.77
CA ASN A 58 -2.44 1.23 24.98
C ASN A 58 -1.12 0.97 24.23
N SER A 59 -0.43 2.01 23.76
CA SER A 59 0.86 1.88 23.07
C SER A 59 0.77 1.10 21.76
N LYS A 60 -0.38 1.19 21.07
CA LYS A 60 -0.60 0.61 19.75
C LYS A 60 -1.02 1.70 18.77
N TRP A 61 -0.77 1.46 17.49
CA TRP A 61 -1.36 2.28 16.44
C TRP A 61 -2.84 1.96 16.30
N SER A 62 -3.64 2.97 15.95
CA SER A 62 -5.01 2.76 15.46
C SER A 62 -5.03 1.85 14.23
N PHE A 63 -6.23 1.54 13.75
CA PHE A 63 -6.38 0.77 12.53
C PHE A 63 -5.53 1.35 11.39
N GLN A 64 -4.66 0.51 10.84
CA GLN A 64 -3.73 0.94 9.80
C GLN A 64 -4.44 0.94 8.44
N PRO A 65 -4.22 1.96 7.59
CA PRO A 65 -4.81 1.99 6.26
C PRO A 65 -4.26 0.84 5.41
N LYS A 66 -5.04 0.42 4.41
CA LYS A 66 -4.63 -0.63 3.47
C LYS A 66 -3.98 -0.01 2.24
N CYS A 67 -2.88 -0.59 1.80
CA CYS A 67 -2.29 -0.24 0.51
C CYS A 67 -2.89 -1.13 -0.57
N VAL A 68 -3.64 -0.52 -1.47
CA VAL A 68 -4.32 -1.21 -2.57
C VAL A 68 -3.70 -0.83 -3.89
N LYS A 69 -3.64 -1.77 -4.83
CA LYS A 69 -3.30 -1.44 -6.20
C LYS A 69 -4.43 -0.57 -6.76
N THR A 70 -4.06 0.53 -7.41
CA THR A 70 -5.03 1.32 -8.17
C THR A 70 -5.47 0.46 -9.36
N LEU A 71 -6.55 -0.27 -9.18
CA LEU A 71 -7.06 -1.24 -10.15
C LEU A 71 -8.02 -0.62 -11.15
N CYS A 72 -8.35 0.67 -11.05
CA CYS A 72 -8.86 1.58 -12.10
C CYS A 72 -9.26 2.92 -11.42
N PRO A 73 -9.27 4.06 -12.13
CA PRO A 73 -9.97 5.24 -11.66
C PRO A 73 -11.49 4.93 -11.55
N ASN A 74 -12.16 5.54 -10.58
CA ASN A 74 -13.62 5.53 -10.53
C ASN A 74 -14.12 6.19 -11.83
N LEU A 75 -14.82 5.42 -12.66
CA LEU A 75 -15.44 5.91 -13.89
C LEU A 75 -16.65 6.76 -13.47
N VAL A 76 -16.43 8.05 -13.27
CA VAL A 76 -17.54 9.00 -13.17
C VAL A 76 -18.06 9.21 -14.58
N LEU A 77 -19.21 8.63 -14.89
CA LEU A 77 -19.94 8.93 -16.11
C LEU A 77 -20.51 10.34 -15.97
N GLN A 78 -19.84 11.33 -16.56
CA GLN A 78 -20.45 12.59 -16.90
C GLN A 78 -20.50 12.64 -18.43
N ASP A 79 -21.72 12.47 -18.95
CA ASP A 79 -22.15 12.68 -20.33
C ASP A 79 -21.27 12.04 -21.42
N ASP A 80 -21.56 10.77 -21.73
CA ASP A 80 -21.30 10.04 -23.00
C ASP A 80 -19.91 10.08 -23.66
N LEU A 81 -18.89 10.68 -23.04
CA LEU A 81 -17.51 10.64 -23.53
C LEU A 81 -16.61 9.93 -22.54
N LEU A 82 -16.36 8.64 -22.81
CA LEU A 82 -15.39 7.84 -22.06
C LEU A 82 -13.96 8.23 -22.50
N GLU A 83 -13.44 9.37 -22.04
CA GLU A 83 -12.01 9.64 -22.13
C GLU A 83 -11.28 8.80 -21.06
N LEU A 84 -10.83 7.62 -21.47
CA LEU A 84 -9.88 6.81 -20.72
C LEU A 84 -8.54 7.53 -20.69
N LYS A 85 -8.36 8.49 -19.77
CA LYS A 85 -7.09 9.20 -19.64
C LYS A 85 -5.98 8.35 -19.00
N GLU A 86 -6.28 7.16 -18.50
CA GLU A 86 -5.30 6.34 -17.80
C GLU A 86 -5.45 4.87 -18.20
N VAL A 87 -4.38 4.29 -18.75
CA VAL A 87 -4.25 2.85 -18.98
C VAL A 87 -4.30 2.17 -17.61
N CYS A 88 -5.50 1.75 -17.21
CA CYS A 88 -5.76 1.05 -15.96
C CYS A 88 -4.83 -0.16 -15.87
N SER A 89 -4.02 -0.23 -14.80
CA SER A 89 -2.93 -1.19 -14.57
C SER A 89 -3.34 -2.59 -15.01
N THR A 90 -3.07 -2.87 -16.27
CA THR A 90 -3.51 -4.10 -16.87
C THR A 90 -2.67 -5.17 -16.18
N LYS A 91 -3.29 -6.11 -15.44
CA LYS A 91 -2.79 -7.48 -15.53
C LYS A 91 -3.02 -7.82 -16.99
N THR A 92 -2.02 -7.48 -17.78
CA THR A 92 -2.08 -7.18 -19.21
C THR A 92 -2.92 -8.24 -19.91
N LEU A 93 -3.62 -7.87 -20.98
CA LEU A 93 -4.10 -8.83 -21.98
C LEU A 93 -3.01 -9.92 -22.24
N GLU A 94 -1.73 -9.54 -22.14
CA GLU A 94 -0.54 -10.40 -22.03
C GLU A 94 -0.62 -11.56 -21.01
N MET A 95 -1.14 -11.41 -19.79
CA MET A 95 -1.25 -12.50 -18.81
C MET A 95 -2.26 -13.56 -19.27
N PHE A 96 -3.36 -13.13 -19.89
CA PHE A 96 -4.32 -14.03 -20.51
C PHE A 96 -3.75 -14.65 -21.79
N VAL A 97 -3.13 -13.85 -22.68
CA VAL A 97 -2.46 -14.33 -23.89
C VAL A 97 -1.32 -15.29 -23.58
N LYS A 98 -0.51 -15.04 -22.53
CA LYS A 98 0.54 -15.96 -22.08
C LYS A 98 -0.05 -17.26 -21.52
N SER A 99 -1.21 -17.19 -20.86
CA SER A 99 -1.92 -18.39 -20.38
C SER A 99 -2.52 -19.18 -21.54
N LEU A 100 -3.10 -18.52 -22.53
CA LEU A 100 -3.60 -19.13 -23.77
C LEU A 100 -2.46 -19.68 -24.63
N ALA A 101 -1.34 -19.00 -24.74
CA ALA A 101 -0.15 -19.47 -25.47
C ALA A 101 0.49 -20.67 -24.78
N LYS A 102 0.54 -20.70 -23.44
CA LYS A 102 0.93 -21.89 -22.66
C LYS A 102 -0.04 -23.04 -22.90
N TRP A 103 -1.34 -22.77 -22.94
CA TRP A 103 -2.37 -23.77 -23.22
C TRP A 103 -2.30 -24.29 -24.66
N TRP A 104 -2.07 -23.43 -25.65
CA TRP A 104 -1.89 -23.82 -27.04
C TRP A 104 -0.62 -24.64 -27.25
N LYS A 105 0.49 -24.29 -26.60
CA LYS A 105 1.70 -25.13 -26.54
C LYS A 105 1.46 -26.49 -25.87
N LYS A 106 0.47 -26.59 -24.97
CA LYS A 106 0.06 -27.84 -24.33
C LYS A 106 -0.84 -28.69 -25.24
N LEU A 107 -1.70 -28.06 -26.04
CA LEU A 107 -2.55 -28.74 -27.02
C LEU A 107 -1.81 -29.17 -28.28
N GLY A 108 -0.81 -28.41 -28.71
CA GLY A 108 0.00 -28.70 -29.90
C GLY A 108 1.03 -29.83 -29.74
N LYS A 109 1.02 -30.58 -28.63
CA LYS A 109 1.93 -31.73 -28.41
C LYS A 109 1.30 -33.10 -28.71
N ASN A 110 0.02 -33.16 -29.12
CA ASN A 110 -0.69 -34.44 -29.35
C ASN A 110 -1.10 -34.69 -30.81
N THR A 111 -0.59 -33.92 -31.78
CA THR A 111 -0.79 -34.19 -33.21
C THR A 111 0.53 -34.61 -33.84
N GLY A 112 0.86 -35.89 -33.77
CA GLY A 112 2.08 -36.40 -34.40
C GLY A 112 2.55 -37.78 -33.95
N LYS A 113 1.68 -38.79 -34.00
CA LYS A 113 2.09 -40.17 -34.27
C LYS A 113 0.90 -40.97 -34.83
N ALA A 114 0.76 -40.92 -36.15
CA ALA A 114 0.18 -42.00 -36.94
C ALA A 114 1.31 -42.49 -37.85
#